data_AF-A0AAV4BWE0-F1
#
_entry.id   AF-A0AAV4BWE0-F1
#
_cell.length_a   1.000
_cell.length_b   1.000
_cell.length_c   1.000
_cell.angle_alpha   90.00
_cell.angle_beta   90.00
_cell.angle_gamma   90.00
#
_symmetry.space_group_name_H-M   'P 1'
#
loop_
_entity.id
_entity.type
_entity.pdbx_description
1 polymer ?
#
loop_
_entity_poly.entity_id
_entity_poly.type
_entity_poly.pdbx_seq_one_letter_code
_entity_poly.pdbx_strand_id
1 'polypeptide(L)'
;MRQTLRAELREMEYLRVIRKSSSTYASPVVVVKKKDGTNRVCIDYRQLNKLTIFDPQPETPPADIFQGMKKDQYFSKIDHNKGYWQVPVRKEDITKTATQSGSRCNWSPGRNVEVRNAPGPKTKREIRAFLGLIGYYKEFVPNFAAVSIPLSDLVRKDQTIIVNRGDNQERAYNSLKVAVTPKPVLQLPNVNKKFVLRTDASDRGVGAALVQENEGTLFPVAYASKN
;
A
#
# COMPACT_ATOMS: atom_id res chain seq x y z
N MET A 1 16.49 -2.63 4.82
CA MET A 1 15.47 -1.80 4.14
C MET A 1 15.71 -0.30 4.28
N ARG A 2 15.98 0.26 5.47
CA ARG A 2 16.30 1.71 5.63
C ARG A 2 17.66 2.13 5.07
N GLN A 3 18.67 1.25 5.12
CA GLN A 3 20.02 1.54 4.59
C GLN A 3 20.04 1.59 3.06
N THR A 4 19.36 0.65 2.40
CA THR A 4 19.23 0.60 0.93
C THR A 4 18.48 1.81 0.39
N LEU A 5 17.39 2.23 1.05
CA LEU A 5 16.68 3.46 0.70
C LEU A 5 17.58 4.70 0.80
N ARG A 6 18.39 4.81 1.87
CA ARG A 6 19.30 5.95 2.04
C ARG A 6 20.41 5.98 0.98
N ALA A 7 20.92 4.83 0.57
CA ALA A 7 21.92 4.75 -0.49
C ALA A 7 21.35 5.24 -1.82
N GLU A 8 20.16 4.78 -2.19
CA GLU A 8 19.51 5.15 -3.45
C GLU A 8 19.09 6.64 -3.46
N LEU A 9 18.61 7.18 -2.34
CA LEU A 9 18.34 8.62 -2.21
C LEU A 9 19.61 9.47 -2.34
N ARG A 10 20.75 9.02 -1.78
CA ARG A 10 22.04 9.71 -1.94
C ARG A 10 22.50 9.70 -3.40
N GLU A 11 22.32 8.58 -4.11
CA GLU A 11 22.61 8.49 -5.53
C GLU A 11 21.74 9.47 -6.33
N MET A 12 20.43 9.53 -6.04
CA MET A 12 19.52 10.47 -6.71
C MET A 12 19.87 11.94 -6.41
N GLU A 13 20.32 12.25 -5.19
CA GLU A 13 20.78 13.59 -4.82
C GLU A 13 22.09 13.95 -5.54
N TYR A 14 23.03 12.99 -5.63
CA TYR A 14 24.28 13.14 -6.38
C TYR A 14 24.04 13.37 -7.88
N LEU A 15 23.14 12.58 -8.47
CA LEU A 15 22.71 12.72 -9.87
C LEU A 15 21.81 13.95 -10.11
N ARG A 16 21.53 14.75 -9.06
CA ARG A 16 20.68 15.95 -9.10
C ARG A 16 19.25 15.72 -9.59
N VAL A 17 18.76 14.48 -9.47
CA VAL A 17 17.37 14.10 -9.78
C VAL A 17 16.44 14.58 -8.66
N ILE A 18 16.93 14.62 -7.42
CA ILE A 18 16.20 15.12 -6.26
C ILE A 18 16.98 16.21 -5.53
N ARG A 19 16.27 16.99 -4.73
CA ARG A 19 16.84 18.00 -3.83
C ARG A 19 16.07 18.05 -2.53
N LYS A 20 16.69 18.58 -1.48
CA LYS A 20 16.00 18.91 -0.24
C LYS A 20 14.95 19.99 -0.49
N SER A 21 13.81 19.88 0.19
CA SER A 21 12.69 20.79 0.03
C SER A 21 11.99 20.99 1.38
N SER A 22 11.38 22.16 1.54
CA SER A 22 10.47 22.52 2.65
C SER A 22 9.01 22.61 2.16
N SER A 23 8.64 21.82 1.15
CA SER A 23 7.30 21.81 0.57
C SER A 23 6.23 21.46 1.60
N THR A 24 5.03 21.99 1.40
CA THR A 24 3.80 21.63 2.12
C THR A 24 3.24 20.28 1.69
N TYR A 25 3.65 19.77 0.52
CA TYR A 25 3.27 18.44 0.03
C TYR A 25 4.24 17.37 0.55
N ALA A 26 3.72 16.17 0.78
CA ALA A 26 4.54 15.02 1.15
C ALA A 26 3.88 13.71 0.69
N SER A 27 4.45 13.09 -0.34
CA SER A 27 4.05 11.75 -0.78
C SER A 27 4.93 10.67 -0.12
N PRO A 28 4.36 9.57 0.40
CA PRO A 28 5.12 8.56 1.10
C PRO A 28 6.00 7.75 0.13
N VAL A 29 7.16 7.32 0.63
CA VAL A 29 8.07 6.43 -0.10
C VAL A 29 7.73 4.98 0.19
N VAL A 30 7.62 4.17 -0.86
CA VAL A 30 7.40 2.72 -0.82
C VAL A 30 8.59 2.03 -1.45
N VAL A 31 9.11 0.98 -0.81
CA VAL A 31 10.20 0.17 -1.36
C VAL A 31 9.62 -1.15 -1.85
N VAL A 32 9.81 -1.42 -3.14
CA VAL A 32 9.34 -2.65 -3.79
C VAL A 32 10.54 -3.50 -4.16
N LYS A 33 10.50 -4.81 -3.89
CA LYS A 33 11.55 -5.73 -4.40
C LYS A 33 11.26 -6.07 -5.86
N LYS A 34 12.27 -5.91 -6.71
CA LYS A 34 12.25 -6.42 -8.08
C LYS A 34 12.42 -7.95 -8.08
N LYS A 35 12.13 -8.57 -9.23
CA LYS A 35 12.32 -10.02 -9.44
C LYS A 35 13.78 -10.45 -9.30
N ASP A 36 14.73 -9.56 -9.57
CA ASP A 36 16.17 -9.76 -9.42
C ASP A 36 16.66 -9.64 -7.95
N GLY A 37 15.75 -9.40 -7.00
CA GLY A 37 16.08 -9.23 -5.58
C GLY A 37 16.54 -7.81 -5.19
N THR A 38 16.78 -6.92 -6.16
CA THR A 38 17.11 -5.52 -5.89
C THR A 38 15.89 -4.74 -5.40
N ASN A 39 16.13 -3.69 -4.63
CA ASN A 39 15.06 -2.80 -4.20
C ASN A 39 14.81 -1.73 -5.28
N ARG A 40 13.56 -1.34 -5.46
CA ARG A 40 13.14 -0.18 -6.25
C ARG A 40 12.44 0.80 -5.31
N VAL A 41 12.97 2.01 -5.25
CA VAL A 41 12.31 3.11 -4.54
C VAL A 41 11.19 3.66 -5.41
N CYS A 42 9.97 3.61 -4.88
CA CYS A 42 8.76 4.12 -5.50
C CYS A 42 8.18 5.23 -4.60
N ILE A 43 7.60 6.26 -5.21
CA ILE A 43 6.88 7.30 -4.48
C ILE A 43 5.40 7.11 -4.78
N ASP A 44 4.58 7.06 -3.74
CA ASP A 44 3.14 6.87 -3.87
C ASP A 44 2.44 8.20 -4.15
N TYR A 45 2.36 8.54 -5.44
CA TYR A 45 1.64 9.71 -5.93
C TYR A 45 0.13 9.48 -6.10
N ARG A 46 -0.48 8.40 -5.60
CA ARG A 46 -1.91 8.13 -5.84
C ARG A 46 -2.84 9.25 -5.39
N GLN A 47 -2.49 9.97 -4.32
CA GLN A 47 -3.27 11.14 -3.87
C GLN A 47 -3.04 12.35 -4.78
N LEU A 48 -1.78 12.60 -5.14
CA LEU A 48 -1.40 13.68 -6.05
C LEU A 48 -2.06 13.49 -7.43
N ASN A 49 -2.04 12.27 -7.96
CA ASN A 49 -2.60 11.91 -9.26
C ASN A 49 -4.12 12.14 -9.35
N LYS A 50 -4.84 12.16 -8.23
CA LYS A 50 -6.28 12.51 -8.20
C LYS A 50 -6.54 14.01 -8.33
N LEU A 51 -5.56 14.82 -7.96
CA LEU A 51 -5.62 16.29 -8.02
C LEU A 51 -5.07 16.82 -9.35
N THR A 52 -4.20 16.05 -10.01
CA THR A 52 -3.65 16.42 -11.31
C THR A 52 -4.66 16.21 -12.42
N ILE A 53 -4.68 17.14 -13.37
CA ILE A 53 -5.45 17.02 -14.60
C ILE A 53 -4.75 15.98 -15.48
N PHE A 54 -5.52 15.02 -15.98
CA PHE A 54 -5.02 14.04 -16.94
C PHE A 54 -4.87 14.69 -18.31
N ASP A 55 -3.65 14.69 -18.83
CA ASP A 55 -3.30 15.25 -20.14
C ASP A 55 -2.83 14.11 -21.07
N PRO A 56 -3.74 13.47 -21.83
CA PRO A 56 -3.37 12.39 -22.72
C PRO A 56 -2.64 12.92 -23.96
N GLN A 57 -1.37 12.56 -24.09
CA GLN A 57 -0.67 12.68 -25.36
C GLN A 57 -1.28 11.65 -26.34
N PRO A 58 -1.57 12.03 -27.61
CA PRO A 58 -2.02 11.06 -28.60
C PRO A 58 -0.90 10.04 -28.84
N GLU A 59 -1.14 8.79 -28.46
CA GLU A 59 -0.26 7.67 -28.76
C GLU A 59 -0.69 7.03 -30.08
N THR A 60 0.26 6.80 -30.98
CA THR A 60 -0.01 6.04 -32.21
C THR A 60 -0.22 4.57 -31.85
N PRO A 61 -1.32 3.93 -32.30
CA PRO A 61 -1.54 2.51 -32.06
C PRO A 61 -0.35 1.67 -32.56
N PRO A 62 0.06 0.61 -31.82
CA PRO A 62 1.17 -0.24 -32.24
C PRO A 62 0.99 -0.81 -33.66
N ALA A 63 -0.24 -1.13 -34.06
CA ALA A 63 -0.54 -1.65 -35.39
C ALA A 63 -0.12 -0.68 -36.52
N ASP A 64 -0.37 0.62 -36.34
CA ASP A 64 -0.03 1.65 -37.32
C ASP A 64 1.49 1.86 -37.38
N ILE A 65 2.16 1.78 -36.23
CA ILE A 65 3.63 1.81 -36.15
C ILE A 65 4.22 0.62 -36.92
N PHE A 66 3.72 -0.60 -36.70
CA PHE A 66 4.19 -1.79 -37.40
C PHE A 66 3.89 -1.78 -38.90
N GLN A 67 2.77 -1.19 -39.32
CA GLN A 67 2.45 -1.02 -40.73
C GLN A 67 3.43 -0.07 -41.43
N GLY A 68 3.83 1.02 -40.77
CA GLY A 68 4.85 1.95 -41.25
C GLY A 68 6.22 1.28 -41.43
N MET A 69 6.53 0.30 -40.56
CA MET A 69 7.81 -0.43 -40.54
C MET A 69 7.89 -1.59 -41.56
N LYS A 70 6.81 -1.87 -42.31
CA LYS A 70 6.71 -3.05 -43.20
C LYS A 70 7.77 -3.09 -44.33
N LYS A 71 8.31 -1.93 -44.73
CA LYS A 71 9.30 -1.82 -45.81
C LYS A 71 10.75 -1.80 -45.31
N ASP A 72 10.95 -1.76 -44.00
CA ASP A 72 12.28 -1.64 -43.39
C ASP A 72 12.95 -3.02 -43.27
N GLN A 73 14.26 -3.07 -43.53
CA GLN A 73 15.03 -4.32 -43.49
C GLN A 73 15.86 -4.49 -42.21
N TYR A 74 16.14 -3.39 -41.51
CA TYR A 74 16.97 -3.38 -40.31
C TYR A 74 16.29 -2.57 -39.21
N PHE A 75 16.25 -3.13 -38.01
CA PHE A 75 15.64 -2.52 -36.85
C PHE A 75 16.66 -2.35 -35.74
N SER A 76 16.76 -1.14 -35.21
CA SER A 76 17.58 -0.83 -34.04
C SER A 76 16.68 -0.32 -32.93
N LYS A 77 16.75 -0.96 -31.76
CA LYS A 77 16.01 -0.54 -30.57
C LYS A 77 16.97 0.16 -29.60
N ILE A 78 16.64 1.39 -29.24
CA ILE A 78 17.37 2.18 -28.24
C ILE A 78 16.46 2.31 -27.02
N ASP A 79 16.96 1.90 -25.85
CA ASP A 79 16.26 2.05 -24.57
C ASP A 79 16.96 3.13 -23.74
N HIS A 80 16.19 4.12 -23.25
CA HIS A 80 16.74 5.19 -22.44
C HIS A 80 16.83 4.74 -20.98
N ASN A 81 18.05 4.52 -20.49
CA ASN A 81 18.26 4.18 -19.09
C ASN A 81 17.71 5.30 -18.18
N LYS A 82 16.83 4.91 -17.25
CA LYS A 82 16.12 5.82 -16.34
C LYS A 82 15.50 7.02 -17.09
N GLY A 83 14.92 6.82 -18.27
CA GLY A 83 14.44 7.89 -19.17
C GLY A 83 13.58 8.96 -18.49
N TYR A 84 12.72 8.58 -17.53
CA TYR A 84 11.92 9.53 -16.77
C TYR A 84 12.72 10.54 -15.95
N TRP A 85 13.93 10.20 -15.50
CA TRP A 85 14.79 11.10 -14.71
C TRP A 85 15.41 12.20 -15.55
N GLN A 86 15.43 12.02 -16.87
CA GLN A 86 16.02 12.96 -17.82
C GLN A 86 15.06 14.10 -18.16
N VAL A 87 13.75 13.90 -17.94
CA VAL A 87 12.72 14.91 -18.21
C VAL A 87 12.56 15.81 -16.97
N PRO A 88 12.85 17.12 -17.08
CA PRO A 88 12.74 18.02 -15.94
C PRO A 88 11.27 18.31 -15.59
N VAL A 89 10.98 18.35 -14.29
CA VAL A 89 9.69 18.84 -13.78
C VAL A 89 9.66 20.37 -13.89
N ARG A 90 8.52 20.93 -14.31
CA ARG A 90 8.30 22.39 -14.34
C ARG A 90 8.58 23.00 -12.97
N LYS A 91 9.26 24.15 -12.94
CA LYS A 91 9.74 24.79 -11.70
C LYS A 91 8.63 25.02 -10.67
N GLU A 92 7.45 25.41 -11.13
CA GLU A 92 6.24 25.64 -10.33
C GLU A 92 5.66 24.36 -9.70
N ASP A 93 5.87 23.20 -10.32
CA ASP A 93 5.29 21.93 -9.88
C ASP A 93 6.25 21.07 -9.03
N ILE A 94 7.53 21.47 -8.91
CA ILE A 94 8.52 20.72 -8.14
C ILE A 94 8.09 20.52 -6.67
N THR A 95 7.36 21.48 -6.10
CA THR A 95 6.88 21.36 -4.71
C THR A 95 5.87 20.23 -4.55
N LYS A 96 5.06 19.94 -5.58
CA LYS A 96 4.01 18.90 -5.55
C LYS A 96 4.60 17.49 -5.48
N THR A 97 5.79 17.30 -6.05
CA THR A 97 6.50 16.00 -6.08
C THR A 97 7.33 15.73 -4.81
N ALA A 98 7.19 16.57 -3.78
CA ALA A 98 7.91 16.39 -2.53
C ALA A 98 7.56 15.05 -1.85
N THR A 99 8.59 14.41 -1.31
CA THR A 99 8.48 13.09 -0.67
C THR A 99 9.14 13.08 0.70
N GLN A 100 8.61 12.25 1.61
CA GLN A 100 9.12 12.11 2.97
C GLN A 100 9.85 10.78 3.13
N SER A 101 11.16 10.85 3.37
CA SER A 101 11.98 9.72 3.83
C SER A 101 12.17 9.85 5.35
N GLY A 102 11.68 8.86 6.11
CA GLY A 102 11.42 8.95 7.56
C GLY A 102 12.65 9.14 8.46
N SER A 103 13.26 10.33 8.46
CA SER A 103 14.31 10.67 9.44
C SER A 103 14.33 12.12 9.92
N ARG A 104 13.54 13.05 9.37
CA ARG A 104 13.38 14.38 10.00
C ARG A 104 11.97 14.92 9.79
N CYS A 105 11.20 14.91 10.88
CA CYS A 105 10.43 16.02 11.46
C CYS A 105 9.34 15.43 12.32
N ASN A 106 9.22 15.99 13.53
CA ASN A 106 8.31 15.59 14.59
C ASN A 106 6.91 15.28 14.03
N TRP A 107 6.53 14.03 14.18
CA TRP A 107 5.17 13.56 14.00
C TRP A 107 4.30 14.30 15.02
N SER A 108 3.41 15.19 14.57
CA SER A 108 2.39 15.72 15.47
C SER A 108 1.49 14.55 15.92
N PRO A 109 1.24 14.35 17.22
CA PRO A 109 0.61 13.13 17.76
C PRO A 109 -0.84 12.86 17.31
N GLY A 110 -1.42 13.70 16.44
CA GLY A 110 -2.86 13.77 16.21
C GLY A 110 -3.45 12.73 15.25
N ARG A 111 -2.66 12.11 14.36
CA ARG A 111 -3.25 11.32 13.25
C ARG A 111 -3.72 9.91 13.62
N ASN A 112 -3.36 9.39 14.79
CA ASN A 112 -3.91 8.12 15.31
C ASN A 112 -5.28 8.32 16.00
N VAL A 113 -5.68 9.57 16.26
CA VAL A 113 -6.96 9.89 16.92
C VAL A 113 -8.10 9.91 15.90
N GLU A 114 -7.83 10.26 14.64
CA GLU A 114 -8.84 10.38 13.58
C GLU A 114 -9.46 9.04 13.15
N VAL A 115 -8.70 7.93 13.19
CA VAL A 115 -9.28 6.59 12.93
C VAL A 115 -10.10 6.11 14.14
N ARG A 116 -9.63 6.38 15.36
CA ARG A 116 -10.34 6.01 16.60
C ARG A 116 -11.70 6.69 16.70
N ASN A 117 -11.77 7.97 16.32
CA ASN A 117 -12.99 8.78 16.42
C ASN A 117 -13.77 8.88 15.10
N ALA A 118 -13.34 8.19 14.03
CA ALA A 118 -14.07 8.19 12.77
C ALA A 118 -15.51 7.69 12.97
N PRO A 119 -16.54 8.48 12.57
CA PRO A 119 -17.91 8.02 12.60
C PRO A 119 -18.04 6.78 11.71
N GLY A 120 -18.79 5.77 12.16
CA GLY A 120 -18.91 4.54 11.40
C GLY A 120 -19.50 4.79 10.00
N PRO A 121 -19.13 4.00 8.98
CA PRO A 121 -19.57 4.17 7.61
C PRO A 121 -21.10 4.08 7.52
N LYS A 122 -21.73 5.07 6.91
CA LYS A 122 -23.18 5.18 6.69
C LYS A 122 -23.59 4.75 5.28
N THR A 123 -22.65 4.71 4.34
CA THR A 123 -22.94 4.37 2.94
C THR A 123 -22.19 3.11 2.51
N LYS A 124 -22.75 2.36 1.53
CA LYS A 124 -22.05 1.22 0.90
C LYS A 124 -20.68 1.58 0.35
N ARG A 125 -20.50 2.82 -0.11
CA ARG A 125 -19.23 3.36 -0.59
C ARG A 125 -18.21 3.47 0.55
N GLU A 126 -18.63 3.95 1.70
CA GLU A 126 -17.78 4.04 2.90
C GLU A 126 -17.43 2.66 3.46
N ILE A 127 -18.37 1.70 3.45
CA ILE A 127 -18.09 0.32 3.87
C ILE A 127 -17.05 -0.32 2.93
N ARG A 128 -17.19 -0.13 1.59
CA ARG A 128 -16.18 -0.58 0.62
C ARG A 128 -14.82 0.07 0.85
N ALA A 129 -14.79 1.38 1.08
CA ALA A 129 -13.56 2.11 1.35
C ALA A 129 -12.87 1.63 2.64
N PHE A 130 -13.66 1.38 3.69
CA PHE A 130 -13.18 0.85 4.98
C PHE A 130 -12.65 -0.58 4.85
N LEU A 131 -13.38 -1.47 4.17
CA LEU A 131 -12.90 -2.83 3.87
C LEU A 131 -11.64 -2.82 3.00
N GLY A 132 -11.53 -1.89 2.05
CA GLY A 132 -10.31 -1.71 1.25
C GLY A 132 -9.13 -1.25 2.09
N LEU A 133 -9.35 -0.31 3.02
CA LEU A 133 -8.32 0.18 3.94
C LEU A 133 -7.85 -0.93 4.89
N ILE A 134 -8.77 -1.67 5.51
CA ILE A 134 -8.40 -2.74 6.44
C ILE A 134 -7.88 -3.97 5.70
N GLY A 135 -8.29 -4.20 4.45
CA GLY A 135 -7.72 -5.24 3.60
C GLY A 135 -6.20 -5.11 3.44
N TYR A 136 -5.64 -3.91 3.57
CA TYR A 136 -4.19 -3.69 3.64
C TYR A 136 -3.57 -4.22 4.94
N TYR A 137 -4.31 -4.14 6.05
CA TYR A 137 -3.90 -4.60 7.37
C TYR A 137 -4.39 -6.01 7.71
N LYS A 138 -4.98 -6.75 6.75
CA LYS A 138 -5.51 -8.10 6.99
C LYS A 138 -4.49 -9.08 7.58
N GLU A 139 -3.21 -8.88 7.24
CA GLU A 139 -2.08 -9.70 7.75
C GLU A 139 -1.73 -9.40 9.21
N PHE A 140 -2.38 -8.41 9.83
CA PHE A 140 -2.17 -7.98 11.22
C PHE A 140 -3.40 -8.22 12.09
N VAL A 141 -4.51 -8.66 11.49
CA VAL A 141 -5.79 -8.88 12.16
C VAL A 141 -6.05 -10.39 12.23
N PRO A 142 -6.02 -11.00 13.44
CA PRO A 142 -6.37 -12.40 13.61
C PRO A 142 -7.79 -12.67 13.08
N ASN A 143 -7.96 -13.74 12.32
CA ASN A 143 -9.26 -14.17 11.77
C ASN A 143 -10.00 -13.07 11.00
N PHE A 144 -9.26 -12.21 10.27
CA PHE A 144 -9.81 -11.11 9.48
C PHE A 144 -10.97 -11.54 8.57
N ALA A 145 -10.83 -12.71 7.94
CA ALA A 145 -11.88 -13.37 7.17
C ALA A 145 -13.23 -13.37 7.92
N ALA A 146 -13.29 -14.01 9.08
CA ALA A 146 -14.49 -14.14 9.88
C ALA A 146 -15.03 -12.78 10.37
N VAL A 147 -14.13 -11.90 10.82
CA VAL A 147 -14.51 -10.59 11.38
C VAL A 147 -15.04 -9.63 10.30
N SER A 148 -14.59 -9.76 9.05
CA SER A 148 -14.99 -8.88 7.95
C SER A 148 -16.28 -9.32 7.24
N ILE A 149 -16.73 -10.57 7.40
CA ILE A 149 -17.95 -11.12 6.78
C ILE A 149 -19.18 -10.22 6.97
N PRO A 150 -19.53 -9.79 8.21
CA PRO A 150 -20.73 -8.99 8.43
C PRO A 150 -20.73 -7.66 7.68
N LEU A 151 -19.54 -7.11 7.37
CA LEU A 151 -19.38 -5.88 6.61
C LEU A 151 -19.30 -6.15 5.10
N SER A 152 -18.72 -7.28 4.68
CA SER A 152 -18.66 -7.65 3.26
C SER A 152 -20.02 -8.01 2.68
N ASP A 153 -20.91 -8.61 3.49
CA ASP A 153 -22.26 -8.96 3.06
C ASP A 153 -23.10 -7.71 2.74
N LEU A 154 -22.90 -6.60 3.48
CA LEU A 154 -23.56 -5.31 3.21
C LEU A 154 -23.18 -4.67 1.87
N VAL A 155 -22.07 -5.13 1.27
CA VAL A 155 -21.50 -4.57 0.05
C VAL A 155 -21.96 -5.31 -1.21
N ARG A 156 -22.59 -6.48 -1.06
CA ARG A 156 -23.10 -7.31 -2.16
C ARG A 156 -24.21 -6.59 -2.94
N LYS A 157 -24.33 -6.95 -4.23
CA LYS A 157 -25.11 -6.24 -5.26
C LYS A 157 -26.63 -6.24 -5.01
N ASP A 158 -27.10 -7.17 -4.18
CA ASP A 158 -28.50 -7.54 -3.95
C ASP A 158 -29.17 -6.82 -2.76
N GLN A 159 -28.42 -6.12 -1.90
CA GLN A 159 -29.04 -5.40 -0.77
C GLN A 159 -29.43 -3.96 -1.14
N THR A 160 -30.71 -3.64 -1.22
CA THR A 160 -31.19 -2.26 -1.34
C THR A 160 -30.99 -1.51 -0.02
N ILE A 161 -30.76 -0.22 -0.15
CA ILE A 161 -30.36 0.73 0.89
C ILE A 161 -31.38 0.73 2.03
N ILE A 162 -30.98 0.30 3.23
CA ILE A 162 -31.16 1.01 4.52
C ILE A 162 -30.34 0.25 5.58
N VAL A 163 -29.56 1.05 6.29
CA VAL A 163 -28.67 0.70 7.39
C VAL A 163 -29.52 0.34 8.61
N ASN A 164 -29.94 -0.92 8.74
CA ASN A 164 -30.02 -1.49 10.08
C ASN A 164 -28.65 -2.07 10.37
N ARG A 165 -27.80 -1.28 11.03
CA ARG A 165 -26.65 -1.85 11.75
C ARG A 165 -27.24 -2.79 12.78
N GLY A 166 -27.24 -4.08 12.47
CA GLY A 166 -27.39 -5.07 13.51
C GLY A 166 -26.19 -4.98 14.44
N ASP A 167 -26.37 -5.46 15.67
CA ASP A 167 -25.30 -5.49 16.68
C ASP A 167 -24.04 -6.21 16.16
N ASN A 168 -24.21 -7.17 15.25
CA ASN A 168 -23.11 -7.94 14.66
C ASN A 168 -22.20 -7.10 13.75
N GLN A 169 -22.75 -6.18 12.95
CA GLN A 169 -21.97 -5.34 12.04
C GLN A 169 -21.23 -4.23 12.79
N GLU A 170 -21.85 -3.68 13.83
CA GLU A 170 -21.20 -2.69 14.69
C GLU A 170 -20.08 -3.32 15.53
N ARG A 171 -20.30 -4.53 16.06
CA ARG A 171 -19.23 -5.31 16.73
C ARG A 171 -18.08 -5.61 15.79
N ALA A 172 -18.35 -6.03 14.55
CA ALA A 172 -17.32 -6.27 13.53
C ALA A 172 -16.53 -4.99 13.22
N TYR A 173 -17.23 -3.87 13.01
CA TYR A 173 -16.60 -2.58 12.74
C TYR A 173 -15.70 -2.10 13.89
N ASN A 174 -16.20 -2.17 15.13
CA ASN A 174 -15.44 -1.76 16.31
C ASN A 174 -14.26 -2.71 16.58
N SER A 175 -14.43 -4.02 16.37
CA SER A 175 -13.35 -5.01 16.51
C SER A 175 -12.22 -4.76 15.52
N LEU A 176 -12.55 -4.43 14.25
CA LEU A 176 -11.54 -4.09 13.25
C LEU A 176 -10.86 -2.75 13.55
N LYS A 177 -11.59 -1.74 14.06
CA LYS A 177 -10.98 -0.48 14.51
C LYS A 177 -9.96 -0.69 15.63
N VAL A 178 -10.30 -1.53 16.61
CA VAL A 178 -9.40 -1.88 17.72
C VAL A 178 -8.21 -2.71 17.21
N ALA A 179 -8.43 -3.68 16.31
CA ALA A 179 -7.34 -4.50 15.77
C ALA A 179 -6.30 -3.68 14.98
N VAL A 180 -6.71 -2.56 14.37
CA VAL A 180 -5.83 -1.66 13.61
C VAL A 180 -5.21 -0.56 14.49
N THR A 181 -5.63 -0.41 15.76
CA THR A 181 -5.21 0.68 16.66
C THR A 181 -4.78 0.19 18.06
N PRO A 182 -3.60 0.55 18.59
CA PRO A 182 -2.25 0.32 18.11
C PRO A 182 -1.64 -1.04 18.55
N LYS A 183 -0.69 -1.50 17.73
CA LYS A 183 0.42 -2.46 17.97
C LYS A 183 0.11 -3.97 18.11
N PRO A 184 -0.36 -4.67 17.06
CA PRO A 184 0.10 -6.04 16.86
C PRO A 184 1.57 -5.98 16.42
N VAL A 185 2.50 -6.21 17.35
CA VAL A 185 3.93 -6.30 17.03
C VAL A 185 4.15 -7.57 16.23
N LEU A 186 4.00 -7.51 14.90
CA LEU A 186 4.59 -8.54 14.05
C LEU A 186 6.11 -8.45 14.23
N GLN A 187 6.69 -9.56 14.67
CA GLN A 187 8.13 -9.65 14.78
C GLN A 187 8.72 -9.99 13.41
N LEU A 188 9.84 -9.34 13.07
CA LEU A 188 10.53 -9.65 11.83
C LEU A 188 10.95 -11.13 11.82
N PRO A 189 10.72 -11.86 10.72
CA PRO A 189 11.11 -13.26 10.61
C PRO A 189 12.63 -13.40 10.77
N ASN A 190 13.05 -14.22 11.71
CA ASN A 190 14.42 -14.68 11.81
C ASN A 190 14.55 -16.01 11.07
N VAL A 191 15.11 -16.01 9.87
CA VAL A 191 15.25 -17.22 9.04
C VAL A 191 16.08 -18.33 9.70
N ASN A 192 16.85 -18.01 10.75
CA ASN A 192 17.70 -18.96 11.47
C ASN A 192 17.02 -19.60 12.68
N LYS A 193 15.78 -19.21 13.06
CA LYS A 193 15.03 -19.90 14.12
C LYS A 193 13.83 -20.65 13.53
N LYS A 194 13.33 -21.64 14.27
CA LYS A 194 12.15 -22.42 13.87
C LYS A 194 10.93 -21.52 13.72
N PHE A 195 10.14 -21.78 12.69
CA PHE A 195 8.81 -21.22 12.52
C PHE A 195 7.79 -22.23 13.04
N VAL A 196 6.75 -21.74 13.70
CA VAL A 196 5.61 -22.53 14.17
C VAL A 196 4.39 -22.02 13.42
N LEU A 197 3.73 -22.91 12.68
CA LEU A 197 2.49 -22.58 12.00
C LEU A 197 1.32 -23.03 12.87
N ARG A 198 0.46 -22.10 13.27
CA ARG A 198 -0.83 -22.38 13.88
C ARG A 198 -1.90 -22.24 12.84
N THR A 199 -2.73 -23.24 12.66
CA THR A 199 -3.82 -23.22 11.69
C THR A 199 -5.14 -23.48 12.39
N ASP A 200 -6.17 -22.79 11.96
CA ASP A 200 -7.56 -23.02 12.38
C ASP A 200 -8.44 -23.04 11.14
N ALA A 201 -9.44 -23.91 11.10
CA ALA A 201 -10.29 -24.09 9.94
C ALA A 201 -11.75 -24.29 10.38
N SER A 202 -12.65 -23.69 9.62
CA SER A 202 -14.09 -23.81 9.79
C SER A 202 -14.75 -24.09 8.43
N ASP A 203 -16.03 -24.46 8.45
CA ASP A 203 -16.84 -24.70 7.23
C ASP A 203 -16.92 -23.50 6.27
N ARG A 204 -16.43 -22.33 6.68
CA ARG A 204 -16.51 -21.07 5.95
C ARG A 204 -15.16 -20.43 5.61
N GLY A 205 -14.06 -21.04 6.03
CA GLY A 205 -12.73 -20.51 5.76
C GLY A 205 -11.64 -21.02 6.68
N VAL A 206 -10.40 -20.75 6.29
CA VAL A 206 -9.17 -21.19 6.95
C VAL A 206 -8.34 -19.99 7.36
N GLY A 207 -7.88 -19.99 8.61
CA GLY A 207 -6.93 -19.06 9.17
C GLY A 207 -5.60 -19.75 9.50
N ALA A 208 -4.50 -19.02 9.34
CA ALA A 208 -3.18 -19.45 9.76
C ALA A 208 -2.40 -18.28 10.38
N ALA A 209 -1.67 -18.57 11.45
CA ALA A 209 -0.73 -17.67 12.09
C ALA A 209 0.65 -18.31 12.07
N LEU A 210 1.58 -17.69 11.35
CA LEU A 210 3.00 -18.00 11.43
C LEU A 210 3.56 -17.29 12.65
N VAL A 211 4.03 -18.05 13.63
CA VAL A 211 4.61 -17.54 14.88
C VAL A 211 6.06 -18.04 15.04
N GLN A 212 6.85 -17.30 15.80
CA GLN A 212 8.26 -17.60 16.04
C GLN A 212 8.63 -17.29 17.49
N GLU A 213 9.46 -18.15 18.08
CA GLU A 213 9.88 -17.99 19.47
C GLU A 213 11.00 -16.94 19.59
N ASN A 214 10.78 -15.96 20.46
CA ASN A 214 11.78 -15.00 20.88
C ASN A 214 11.77 -14.86 22.40
N GLU A 215 12.92 -15.06 23.05
CA GLU A 215 13.06 -14.90 24.51
C GLU A 215 12.00 -15.69 25.32
N GLY A 216 11.69 -16.93 24.88
CA GLY A 216 10.72 -17.81 25.55
C GLY A 216 9.24 -17.49 25.30
N THR A 217 8.94 -16.47 24.46
CA THR A 217 7.58 -16.11 24.09
C THR A 217 7.36 -16.29 22.59
N LEU A 218 6.20 -16.83 22.19
CA LEU A 218 5.82 -16.97 20.78
C LEU A 218 5.24 -15.66 20.25
N PHE A 219 5.92 -15.06 19.27
CA PHE A 219 5.47 -13.85 18.60
C PHE A 219 4.94 -14.14 17.21
N PRO A 220 3.85 -13.49 16.78
CA PRO A 220 3.36 -13.62 15.41
C PRO A 220 4.32 -12.93 14.43
N VAL A 221 4.66 -13.64 13.37
CA VAL A 221 5.49 -13.18 12.24
C VAL A 221 4.61 -12.78 11.05
N ALA A 222 3.56 -13.56 10.79
CA ALA A 222 2.59 -13.27 9.73
C ALA A 222 1.26 -13.96 10.02
N TYR A 223 0.16 -13.39 9.55
CA TYR A 223 -1.15 -14.05 9.51
C TYR A 223 -1.58 -14.25 8.05
N ALA A 224 -2.20 -15.39 7.77
CA ALA A 224 -2.81 -15.71 6.49
C ALA A 224 -4.25 -16.16 6.71
N SER A 225 -5.16 -15.73 5.83
CA SER A 225 -6.56 -16.15 5.89
C SER A 225 -7.11 -16.34 4.48
N LYS A 226 -7.90 -17.39 4.27
CA LYS A 226 -8.56 -17.70 3.00
C LYS A 226 -10.01 -18.11 3.26
N ASN A 227 -10.93 -17.52 2.51
CA ASN A 227 -12.35 -17.93 2.48
C ASN A 227 -12.54 -19.01 1.42
#